data_AF-A0A644ZX29-F1
#
_entry.id   AF-A0A644ZX29-F1
#
_cell.length_a   1.000
_cell.length_b   1.000
_cell.length_c   1.000
_cell.angle_alpha   90.00
_cell.angle_beta   90.00
_cell.angle_gamma   90.00
#
_symmetry.space_group_name_H-M   'P 1'
#
loop_
_entity.id
_entity.type
_entity.pdbx_description
1 polymer ?
#
loop_
_entity_poly.entity_id
_entity_poly.type
_entity_poly.pdbx_seq_one_letter_code
_entity_poly.pdbx_strand_id
1 'polypeptide(L)' 'MWKDSSRSDEAAKVMKLTPDDLFSLDVIDKIIMETRRKVARKSDDVMLELKQELSAKLKELKQLTPAELVEQRQKRFRNY' A
#
# COMPACT_ATOMS: atom_id res chain seq x y z
N MET A 1 18.43 16.63 9.48
CA MET A 1 18.76 15.44 8.65
C MET A 1 20.08 14.90 9.13
N TRP A 2 20.09 13.76 9.81
CA TRP A 2 21.30 13.17 10.35
C TRP A 2 22.26 12.78 9.22
N LYS A 3 23.53 13.17 9.33
CA LYS A 3 24.62 12.84 8.39
C LYS A 3 25.31 11.51 8.75
N ASP A 4 24.62 10.62 9.45
CA ASP A 4 25.18 9.36 9.95
C ASP A 4 24.31 8.20 9.47
N SER A 5 24.88 7.39 8.57
CA SER A 5 24.22 6.22 7.98
C SER A 5 23.92 5.12 8.99
N SER A 6 24.54 5.15 10.18
CA SER A 6 24.27 4.19 11.26
C SER A 6 22.89 4.38 11.92
N ARG A 7 22.27 5.56 11.77
CA ARG A 7 20.95 5.87 12.37
C ARG A 7 19.78 5.72 11.40
N SER A 8 20.00 5.04 10.28
CA SER A 8 19.00 4.83 9.22
C SER A 8 17.75 4.10 9.75
N ASP A 9 17.93 3.12 10.63
CA ASP A 9 16.81 2.36 11.21
C ASP A 9 15.96 3.21 12.17
N GLU A 10 16.59 4.12 12.93
CA GLU A 10 15.88 5.08 13.79
C GLU A 10 15.09 6.09 12.95
N ALA A 11 15.70 6.60 11.88
CA ALA A 11 15.04 7.51 10.95
C ALA A 11 13.84 6.82 10.25
N ALA A 12 14.00 5.59 9.77
CA ALA A 12 12.93 4.84 9.11
C ALA A 12 11.71 4.60 10.01
N LYS A 13 11.95 4.31 11.30
CA LYS A 13 10.88 4.17 12.31
C LYS A 13 10.14 5.49 12.55
N VAL A 14 10.85 6.61 12.64
CA VAL A 14 10.23 7.93 12.81
C VAL A 14 9.42 8.31 11.55
N MET A 15 9.90 7.94 10.37
CA MET A 15 9.26 8.24 9.09
C MET A 15 8.06 7.34 8.77
N LYS A 16 7.79 6.30 9.58
CA LYS A 16 6.61 5.41 9.43
C LYS A 16 6.49 4.81 8.02
N LEU A 17 7.59 4.27 7.52
CA LEU A 17 7.72 3.79 6.14
C LEU A 17 7.34 2.31 5.94
N THR A 18 6.89 1.62 6.99
CA THR A 18 6.50 0.21 6.85
C THR A 18 5.12 0.07 6.20
N PRO A 19 4.81 -1.05 5.53
CA PRO A 19 3.48 -1.28 4.98
C PRO A 19 2.37 -1.18 6.03
N ASP A 20 2.62 -1.71 7.24
CA ASP A 20 1.67 -1.64 8.36
C ASP A 20 1.44 -0.19 8.80
N ASP A 21 2.49 0.62 8.88
CA ASP A 21 2.37 2.04 9.19
C ASP A 21 1.54 2.77 8.12
N LEU A 22 1.86 2.58 6.83
CA LEU A 22 1.15 3.22 5.72
C LEU A 22 -0.31 2.79 5.66
N PHE A 23 -0.61 1.53 5.99
CA PHE A 23 -1.98 1.04 6.08
C PHE A 23 -2.72 1.66 7.26
N SER A 24 -2.07 1.79 8.42
CA SER A 24 -2.66 2.43 9.61
C SER A 24 -2.92 3.93 9.45
N LEU A 25 -2.17 4.59 8.55
CA LEU A 25 -2.35 6.00 8.17
C LEU A 25 -3.34 6.15 7.00
N ASP A 26 -4.03 5.07 6.61
CA ASP A 26 -4.94 5.00 5.47
C ASP A 26 -4.30 5.39 4.13
N VAL A 27 -2.97 5.49 4.01
CA VAL A 27 -2.26 5.91 2.79
C VAL A 27 -2.39 4.86 1.70
N ILE A 28 -2.34 3.58 2.07
CA ILE A 28 -2.53 2.43 1.18
C ILE A 28 -3.80 1.66 1.54
N ASP A 29 -4.44 1.07 0.54
CA ASP A 29 -5.72 0.36 0.73
C ASP A 29 -5.54 -1.12 1.11
N LYS A 30 -4.37 -1.70 0.83
CA LYS A 30 -4.09 -3.12 1.06
C LYS A 30 -2.60 -3.42 1.08
N ILE A 31 -2.21 -4.41 1.89
CA ILE A 31 -0.88 -5.02 1.92
C ILE A 31 -0.96 -6.41 1.28
N ILE A 32 -0.07 -6.69 0.33
CA ILE A 32 0.08 -8.04 -0.24
C ILE A 32 1.29 -8.68 0.42
N MET A 33 1.05 -9.74 1.22
CA MET A 33 2.12 -10.36 1.99
C MET A 33 2.98 -11.27 1.11
N GLU A 34 4.27 -10.97 1.00
CA GLU A 34 5.25 -11.83 0.33
C GLU A 34 5.80 -12.94 1.24
N THR A 35 5.63 -12.80 2.56
CA THR A 35 6.08 -13.78 3.55
C THR A 35 4.91 -14.23 4.43
N ARG A 36 4.95 -15.49 4.87
CA ARG A 36 3.99 -16.04 5.85
C ARG A 36 4.77 -16.80 6.90
N ARG A 37 4.58 -16.47 8.18
CA ARG A 37 5.34 -17.07 9.30
C ARG A 37 6.86 -17.03 9.09
N LYS A 38 7.38 -15.90 8.58
CA LYS A 38 8.80 -15.67 8.23
C LYS A 38 9.36 -16.56 7.10
N VAL A 39 8.50 -17.28 6.38
CA VAL A 39 8.88 -18.04 5.18
C VAL A 39 8.41 -17.28 3.95
N ALA A 40 9.28 -17.14 2.96
CA ALA A 40 8.91 -16.56 1.67
C ALA A 40 7.81 -17.40 1.01
N ARG A 41 6.76 -16.74 0.51
CA ARG A 41 5.74 -17.39 -0.29
C ARG A 41 6.29 -17.66 -1.69
N LYS A 42 5.69 -18.60 -2.40
CA LYS A 42 6.00 -18.81 -3.82
C LYS A 42 5.59 -17.58 -4.60
N SER A 43 6.45 -17.11 -5.50
CA SER A 43 6.18 -15.95 -6.34
C SER A 43 4.86 -16.11 -7.11
N ASP A 44 4.56 -17.30 -7.61
CA ASP A 44 3.32 -17.58 -8.34
C ASP A 44 2.06 -17.33 -7.48
N ASP A 45 2.10 -17.70 -6.19
CA ASP A 45 0.98 -17.49 -5.28
C ASP A 45 0.77 -16.00 -5.00
N VAL A 46 1.86 -15.25 -4.83
CA VAL A 46 1.83 -13.79 -4.60
C VAL A 46 1.32 -13.07 -5.86
N MET A 47 1.78 -13.47 -7.04
CA MET A 47 1.34 -12.89 -8.31
C MET A 47 -0.13 -13.20 -8.61
N LEU A 48 -0.59 -14.39 -8.24
CA LEU A 48 -2.00 -14.75 -8.36
C LEU A 48 -2.88 -13.86 -7.47
N GLU A 49 -2.48 -13.67 -6.20
CA GLU A 49 -3.18 -12.77 -5.27
C GLU A 49 -3.19 -11.34 -5.80
N LEU A 50 -2.03 -10.80 -6.21
CA LEU A 50 -1.94 -9.47 -6.82
C LEU A 50 -2.89 -9.31 -8.01
N LYS A 51 -2.94 -10.29 -8.90
CA LYS A 51 -3.85 -10.28 -10.06
C LYS A 51 -5.32 -10.24 -9.62
N GLN A 52 -5.69 -11.05 -8.63
CA GLN A 52 -7.07 -11.09 -8.11
C GLN A 52 -7.46 -9.75 -7.50
N GLU A 53 -6.60 -9.18 -6.67
CA GLU A 53 -6.83 -7.88 -6.01
C GLU A 53 -6.95 -6.73 -7.01
N LEU A 54 -6.03 -6.65 -7.98
CA LEU A 54 -6.10 -5.65 -9.05
C LEU A 54 -7.38 -5.80 -9.86
N SER A 55 -7.76 -7.04 -10.21
CA SER A 55 -8.96 -7.31 -11.00
C SER A 55 -10.23 -6.91 -10.25
N ALA A 56 -10.31 -7.23 -8.95
CA ALA A 56 -11.41 -6.83 -8.09
C ALA A 56 -11.49 -5.30 -7.99
N LYS A 57 -10.37 -4.63 -7.70
CA LYS A 57 -10.36 -3.18 -7.52
C LYS A 57 -10.71 -2.43 -8.80
N LEU A 58 -10.19 -2.87 -9.94
CA LEU A 58 -10.56 -2.30 -11.24
C LEU A 58 -12.04 -2.53 -11.56
N LYS A 59 -12.62 -3.67 -11.18
CA LYS A 59 -14.04 -3.93 -11.38
C LYS A 59 -14.91 -2.97 -10.57
N GLU A 60 -14.55 -2.69 -9.32
CA GLU A 60 -15.21 -1.67 -8.48
C GLU A 60 -15.10 -0.28 -9.10
N LEU A 61 -13.89 0.16 -9.45
CA LEU A 61 -13.65 1.50 -9.98
C LEU A 61 -14.34 1.74 -11.33
N LYS A 62 -14.52 0.69 -12.15
CA LYS A 62 -15.25 0.77 -13.42
C LYS A 62 -16.74 1.02 -13.27
N GLN A 63 -17.31 0.82 -12.09
CA GLN A 63 -18.72 1.13 -11.82
C GLN A 63 -18.95 2.63 -11.58
N LEU A 64 -17.89 3.39 -11.34
CA LEU A 64 -17.94 4.81 -11.07
C LEU A 64 -17.80 5.61 -12.37
N THR A 65 -18.49 6.74 -12.41
CA THR A 65 -18.32 7.72 -13.49
C THR A 65 -16.96 8.40 -13.41
N PRO A 66 -16.46 8.98 -14.53
CA PRO A 66 -15.22 9.75 -14.50
C PRO A 66 -15.21 10.90 -13.47
N ALA A 67 -16.36 11.55 -13.24
CA ALA A 67 -16.48 12.63 -12.26
C ALA A 67 -16.31 12.11 -10.83
N GLU A 68 -16.97 11.00 -10.48
CA GLU A 68 -16.84 10.36 -9.17
C GLU A 68 -15.40 9.87 -8.92
N LEU A 69 -14.74 9.31 -9.93
CA LEU A 69 -13.33 8.88 -9.82
C LEU A 69 -12.39 10.06 -9.52
N VAL A 70 -12.61 11.21 -10.15
CA VAL A 70 -11.83 12.43 -9.89
C VAL A 70 -12.11 12.95 -8.49
N GLU A 71 -13.38 13.01 -8.08
CA GLU A 71 -13.77 13.48 -6.75
C GLU A 71 -13.18 12.58 -5.65
N GLN A 72 -13.30 11.26 -5.79
CA GLN A 72 -12.71 10.30 -4.84
C GLN A 72 -11.20 10.46 -4.73
N ARG A 73 -10.51 10.63 -5.87
CA ARG A 73 -9.06 10.88 -5.87
C ARG A 73 -8.72 12.17 -5.13
N GLN A 74 -9.45 13.26 -5.37
CA GLN A 74 -9.23 14.52 -4.68
C GLN A 74 -9.49 14.41 -3.18
N LYS A 75 -10.58 13.75 -2.77
CA LYS A 75 -10.88 13.50 -1.34
C LYS A 75 -9.75 12.72 -0.67
N ARG A 76 -9.30 11.64 -1.32
CA ARG A 76 -8.19 10.82 -0.83
C ARG A 76 -6.95 11.67 -0.54
N PHE A 77 -6.47 12.46 -1.51
CA PHE A 77 -5.25 13.28 -1.33
C PHE A 77 -5.43 14.52 -0.45
N ARG A 78 -6.66 14.95 -0.16
CA ARG A 78 -6.94 16.05 0.78
C ARG A 78 -7.07 15.60 2.23
N ASN A 79 -7.33 14.31 2.45
CA ASN A 79 -7.46 13.73 3.78
C ASN A 79 -6.10 13.26 4.35
N TYR A 80 -5.05 13.28 3.52
CA TYR A 80 -3.67 13.00 3.92
C TYR A 80 -2.87 14.30 4.13
#